data_AF-A0A2D6X2K3-F1
#
_entry.id   AF-A0A2D6X2K3-F1
#
_cell.length_a   1.000
_cell.length_b   1.000
_cell.length_c   1.000
_cell.angle_alpha   90.00
_cell.angle_beta   90.00
_cell.angle_gamma   90.00
#
_symmetry.space_group_name_H-M   'P 1'
#
loop_
_entity.id
_entity.type
_entity.pdbx_description
1 polymer ?
#
loop_
_entity_poly.entity_id
_entity_poly.type
_entity_poly.pdbx_seq_one_letter_code
_entity_poly.pdbx_strand_id
1 'polypeptide(L)' 'MANKEIIFTFDGTDISVELGKGFRSGSRAEVEADKYLKGIAVKDKVSHKPHVHTESGQVIYTG' A
#
# COMPACT_ATOMS: atom_id res chain seq x y z
N MET A 1 -15.08 -13.99 1.90
CA MET A 1 -13.63 -13.66 1.85
C MET A 1 -13.10 -13.76 3.26
N ALA A 2 -11.96 -14.41 3.50
CA ALA A 2 -11.35 -14.40 4.82
C ALA A 2 -10.86 -12.98 5.14
N ASN A 3 -11.14 -12.48 6.34
CA ASN A 3 -10.61 -11.21 6.79
C ASN A 3 -9.08 -11.30 6.85
N LYS A 4 -8.41 -10.29 6.28
CA LYS A 4 -6.95 -10.14 6.31
C LYS A 4 -6.56 -9.13 7.37
N GLU A 5 -5.53 -9.43 8.14
CA GLU A 5 -5.09 -8.63 9.28
C GLU A 5 -3.60 -8.33 9.20
N ILE A 6 -3.22 -7.04 9.14
CA ILE A 6 -1.83 -6.59 9.18
C ILE A 6 -1.67 -5.72 10.42
N ILE A 7 -0.62 -5.97 11.19
CA ILE A 7 -0.30 -5.23 12.40
C ILE A 7 0.87 -4.30 12.08
N PHE A 8 0.67 -3.00 12.34
CA PHE A 8 1.70 -1.97 12.23
C PHE A 8 2.03 -1.48 13.64
N THR A 9 3.30 -1.53 14.01
CA THR A 9 3.81 -0.95 15.26
C THR A 9 4.71 0.21 14.90
N PHE A 10 4.44 1.37 15.50
CA PHE A 10 5.21 2.60 15.32
C PHE A 10 5.94 2.90 16.63
N ASP A 11 7.27 2.93 16.58
CA ASP A 11 8.13 3.36 17.70
C ASP A 11 8.97 4.55 17.23
N GLY A 12 8.44 5.76 17.43
CA GLY A 12 9.03 6.97 16.89
C GLY A 12 9.09 6.96 15.35
N THR A 13 10.30 6.84 14.80
CA THR A 13 10.53 6.74 13.34
C THR A 13 10.60 5.30 12.85
N ASP A 14 10.70 4.32 13.75
CA ASP A 14 10.78 2.92 13.40
C ASP A 14 9.36 2.35 13.19
N ILE A 15 9.21 1.60 12.09
CA ILE A 15 7.95 0.96 11.71
C ILE A 15 8.23 -0.52 11.53
N SER A 16 7.58 -1.36 12.33
CA SER A 16 7.57 -2.81 12.14
C SER A 16 6.22 -3.30 11.66
N VAL A 17 6.24 -4.31 10.78
CA VAL A 17 5.04 -4.89 10.17
C VAL A 17 5.01 -6.38 10.42
N GLU A 18 3.85 -6.87 10.85
CA GLU A 18 3.58 -8.30 11.00
C GLU A 18 2.30 -8.69 10.24
N LEU A 19 2.34 -9.87 9.61
CA LEU A 19 1.15 -10.47 9.01
C LEU A 19 0.41 -11.26 10.09
N GLY A 20 -0.83 -10.86 10.36
CA GLY A 20 -1.77 -11.62 11.17
C GLY A 20 -2.42 -12.72 10.34
N LYS A 21 -3.75 -12.68 10.24
CA LYS A 21 -4.56 -13.73 9.62
C LYS A 21 -4.85 -13.47 8.14
N GLY A 22 -5.13 -14.54 7.40
CA GLY A 22 -5.66 -14.45 6.03
C GLY A 22 -4.61 -14.31 4.91
N PHE A 23 -3.32 -14.45 5.22
CA PHE A 23 -2.23 -14.46 4.24
C PHE A 23 -1.78 -15.88 3.89
N ARG A 24 -1.23 -16.04 2.68
CA ARG A 24 -0.68 -17.33 2.26
C ARG A 24 0.67 -17.56 2.93
N SER A 25 1.02 -18.82 3.15
CA SER A 25 2.37 -19.16 3.60
C SER A 25 3.41 -18.64 2.59
N GLY A 26 4.45 -17.96 3.08
CA GLY A 26 5.47 -17.30 2.26
C GLY A 26 5.12 -15.87 1.81
N SER A 27 3.96 -15.31 2.17
CA SER A 27 3.70 -13.89 1.98
C SER A 27 4.70 -13.04 2.77
N ARG A 28 5.26 -12.01 2.12
CA ARG A 28 6.17 -11.05 2.77
C ARG A 28 5.38 -9.91 3.39
N ALA A 29 5.61 -9.65 4.68
CA ALA A 29 4.91 -8.64 5.45
C ALA A 29 5.01 -7.24 4.82
N GLU A 30 6.23 -6.84 4.45
CA GLU A 30 6.55 -5.56 3.81
C GLU A 30 5.75 -5.33 2.51
N VAL A 31 5.65 -6.37 1.66
CA VAL A 31 4.99 -6.28 0.35
C VAL A 31 3.48 -6.10 0.50
N GLU A 32 2.87 -6.82 1.45
CA GLU A 32 1.44 -6.66 1.70
C GLU A 32 1.16 -5.32 2.38
N ALA A 33 1.95 -4.93 3.39
CA ALA A 33 1.82 -3.63 4.03
C ALA A 33 1.91 -2.46 3.05
N ASP A 34 2.88 -2.48 2.12
CA ASP A 34 3.03 -1.45 1.09
C ASP A 34 1.76 -1.29 0.24
N LYS A 35 1.14 -2.39 -0.19
CA LYS A 35 -0.13 -2.35 -0.94
C LYS A 35 -1.25 -1.71 -0.14
N TYR A 36 -1.39 -2.06 1.14
CA TYR A 36 -2.43 -1.50 2.00
C TYR A 36 -2.21 -0.02 2.29
N LEU A 37 -0.97 0.38 2.60
CA LEU A 37 -0.61 1.79 2.82
C LEU A 37 -0.82 2.63 1.55
N LYS A 38 -0.45 2.13 0.36
CA LYS A 38 -0.78 2.79 -0.91
C LYS A 38 -2.27 2.92 -1.13
N GLY A 39 -3.05 1.90 -0.81
CA GLY A 39 -4.52 1.95 -0.91
C GLY A 39 -5.13 3.02 -0.01
N ILE A 40 -4.67 3.12 1.24
CA ILE A 40 -5.07 4.17 2.18
C ILE A 40 -4.65 5.54 1.66
N ALA A 41 -3.40 5.69 1.21
CA ALA A 41 -2.88 6.96 0.73
C ALA A 41 -3.63 7.49 -0.51
N VAL A 42 -4.03 6.60 -1.42
CA VAL A 42 -4.89 6.94 -2.57
C VAL A 42 -6.30 7.33 -2.11
N LYS A 43 -6.89 6.57 -1.17
CA LYS A 43 -8.23 6.84 -0.63
C LYS A 43 -8.29 8.20 0.06
N ASP A 44 -7.30 8.49 0.90
CA ASP A 44 -7.23 9.71 1.72
C ASP A 44 -6.60 10.88 0.96
N LYS A 45 -6.32 10.70 -0.34
CA LYS A 45 -5.75 11.71 -1.26
C LYS A 45 -4.42 12.29 -0.80
N VAL A 46 -3.68 11.53 -0.01
CA VAL A 46 -2.33 11.86 0.49
C VAL A 46 -1.24 11.41 -0.47
N SER A 47 -1.57 10.54 -1.44
CA SER A 47 -0.70 10.15 -2.54
C SER A 47 -1.40 10.37 -3.88
N HIS A 48 -0.68 10.93 -4.85
CA HIS A 48 -1.13 10.97 -6.23
C HIS A 48 -1.09 9.54 -6.78
N LYS A 49 -2.11 9.15 -7.58
CA LYS A 49 -1.97 7.96 -8.42
C LYS A 49 -0.75 8.16 -9.33
N PRO A 50 0.10 7.14 -9.55
CA PRO A 50 1.16 7.27 -10.53
C PRO A 50 0.54 7.64 -11.88
N HIS A 51 1.08 8.67 -12.50
CA HIS A 51 0.61 9.18 -13.78
C HIS A 51 1.78 9.66 -14.62
N VAL A 52 1.59 9.61 -15.94
CA VAL A 52 2.54 10.12 -16.93
C VAL A 52 1.85 11.21 -17.73
N HIS A 53 2.55 12.32 -17.95
CA HIS A 53 2.14 13.36 -18.89
C HIS A 53 2.63 12.98 -20.29
N THR A 54 1.73 12.96 -21.26
CA THR A 54 2.11 12.85 -22.67
C THR A 54 2.61 14.19 -23.19
N GLU A 55 3.36 14.19 -24.29
CA GLU A 55 3.77 15.43 -24.99
C GLU A 55 2.57 16.26 -25.48
N SER A 56 1.42 15.60 -25.70
CA SER A 56 0.14 16.24 -26.04
C SER A 56 -0.63 16.80 -24.83
N GLY A 57 -0.09 16.70 -23.61
CA GLY A 57 -0.70 17.23 -22.39
C GLY A 57 -1.78 16.34 -21.77
N GLN A 58 -1.95 15.10 -22.23
CA GLN A 58 -2.84 14.14 -21.58
C GLN A 58 -2.20 13.57 -20.32
N VAL A 59 -3.04 13.29 -19.33
CA VAL A 59 -2.66 12.60 -18.10
C VAL A 59 -3.10 11.14 -18.21
N ILE A 60 -2.14 10.21 -18.22
CA ILE A 60 -2.40 8.77 -18.21
C ILE A 60 -2.14 8.25 -16.80
N TYR A 61 -3.17 7.72 -16.14
CA TYR A 61 -3.04 7.06 -14.84
C TYR A 61 -2.48 5.64 -15.04
N THR A 62 -1.36 5.31 -14.40
CA THR A 62 -0.63 4.04 -14.58
C THR A 62 -0.72 3.11 -13.36
N GLY A 63 -1.57 3.46 -12.39
CA GLY A 63 -1.83 2.69 -11.17
C GLY A 63 -2.99 1.72 -11.27
#